data_AF-A0A7S1F8U0-F1
#
_entry.id   AF-A0A7S1F8U0-F1
#
_cell.length_a   1.000
_cell.length_b   1.000
_cell.length_c   1.000
_cell.angle_alpha   90.00
_cell.angle_beta   90.00
_cell.angle_gamma   90.00
#
_symmetry.space_group_name_H-M   'P 1'
#
loop_
_entity.id
_entity.type
_entity.pdbx_description
1 polymer ?
#
loop_
_entity_poly.entity_id
_entity_poly.type
_entity_poly.pdbx_seq_one_letter_code
_entity_poly.pdbx_strand_id
1 'polypeptide(L)'
;AYSHGSQVEYYSCTHRCWTRGRVTLDAVDHHVEGVQKMVAVVYVVHLARTQQFRNHVPLHHLRKPLDAGHLIEVRIGPSSTWKPAVIKKSQPGKTHRSYLLDLEGSDVTVPGSSIRRHLPAESQVSVYGGPTVGWQRGVIRDMMQGST
;
A
#
# COMPACT_ATOMS: atom_id res chain seq x y z
N ALA A 1 4.49 -10.69 3.72
CA ALA A 1 3.81 -9.67 2.88
C ALA A 1 4.79 -8.90 1.98
N TYR A 2 5.91 -8.38 2.52
CA TYR A 2 6.99 -7.79 1.73
C TYR A 2 8.33 -8.46 2.05
N SER A 3 9.22 -8.57 1.07
CA SER A 3 10.56 -9.16 1.25
C SER A 3 11.57 -8.08 1.64
N HIS A 4 12.67 -8.45 2.31
CA HIS A 4 13.80 -7.55 2.54
C HIS A 4 14.27 -6.94 1.21
N GLY A 5 14.53 -5.65 1.20
CA GLY A 5 14.95 -4.89 0.03
C GLY A 5 13.81 -4.48 -0.93
N SER A 6 12.56 -4.88 -0.70
CA SER A 6 11.43 -4.54 -1.59
C SER A 6 11.19 -3.03 -1.64
N GLN A 7 10.93 -2.50 -2.84
CA GLN A 7 10.43 -1.13 -2.99
C GLN A 7 8.96 -1.06 -2.54
N VAL A 8 8.64 -0.07 -1.71
CA VAL A 8 7.29 0.17 -1.19
C VAL A 8 6.97 1.66 -1.20
N GLU A 9 5.69 1.96 -1.06
CA GLU A 9 5.23 3.25 -0.59
C GLU A 9 4.76 3.12 0.86
N TYR A 10 5.25 3.99 1.72
CA TYR A 10 4.88 4.13 3.12
C TYR A 10 3.91 5.30 3.29
N TYR A 11 2.78 5.06 3.96
CA TYR A 11 1.84 6.12 4.33
C TYR A 11 2.31 6.83 5.60
N SER A 12 2.62 8.12 5.49
CA SER A 12 2.88 8.98 6.64
C SER A 12 1.55 9.49 7.19
N CYS A 13 1.17 9.06 8.39
CA CYS A 13 -0.03 9.56 9.06
C CYS A 13 0.09 11.06 9.39
N THR A 14 1.30 11.52 9.73
CA THR A 14 1.58 12.93 10.05
C THR A 14 1.34 13.85 8.86
N HIS A 15 1.78 13.46 7.67
CA HIS A 15 1.67 14.28 6.47
C HIS A 15 0.53 13.84 5.53
N ARG A 16 -0.21 12.78 5.90
CA ARG A 16 -1.31 12.19 5.14
C ARG A 16 -0.96 11.90 3.67
N CYS A 17 0.21 11.32 3.46
CA CYS A 17 0.80 11.15 2.12
C CYS A 17 1.55 9.83 1.97
N TRP A 18 1.68 9.35 0.74
CA TRP A 18 2.52 8.21 0.40
C TRP A 18 3.95 8.65 0.04
N THR A 19 4.94 8.01 0.65
CA THR A 19 6.37 8.28 0.44
C THR A 19 7.10 7.01 0.02
N ARG A 20 8.00 7.11 -0.96
CA ARG A 20 8.79 5.97 -1.42
C ARG A 20 9.80 5.52 -0.36
N GLY A 21 9.91 4.22 -0.18
CA GLY A 21 10.90 3.63 0.69
C GLY A 21 11.31 2.23 0.27
N ARG A 22 12.25 1.68 1.02
CA ARG A 22 12.70 0.29 0.90
C ARG A 22 12.46 -0.42 2.22
N VAL A 23 11.90 -1.62 2.15
CA VAL A 23 11.68 -2.46 3.33
C VAL A 23 12.99 -3.10 3.77
N THR A 24 13.27 -3.02 5.06
CA THR A 24 14.20 -3.88 5.79
C THR A 24 13.36 -4.70 6.76
N LEU A 25 13.65 -6.00 6.83
CA LEU A 25 13.02 -6.89 7.80
C LEU A 25 13.94 -7.01 9.00
N ASP A 26 13.35 -6.97 10.18
CA ASP A 26 14.02 -7.23 11.44
C ASP A 26 13.21 -8.27 12.24
N ALA A 27 13.89 -9.02 13.11
CA ALA A 27 13.32 -10.10 13.89
C ALA A 27 13.27 -9.69 15.36
N VAL A 28 12.09 -9.80 15.98
CA VAL A 28 11.98 -9.66 17.43
C VAL A 28 12.01 -11.05 18.03
N ASP A 29 13.09 -11.32 18.76
CA ASP A 29 13.29 -12.56 19.50
C ASP A 29 12.86 -12.39 20.95
N HIS A 30 12.15 -13.39 21.48
CA HIS A 30 12.06 -13.56 22.93
C HIS A 30 13.04 -14.65 23.35
N HIS A 31 13.90 -14.32 24.29
CA HIS A 31 14.63 -15.31 25.06
C HIS A 31 13.75 -15.78 26.22
N VAL A 32 13.39 -17.06 26.20
CA VAL A 32 12.79 -17.75 27.36
C VAL A 32 13.65 -19.00 27.60
N GLU A 33 14.23 -19.10 28.80
CA GLU A 33 14.95 -20.30 29.27
C GLU A 33 16.07 -20.81 28.32
N GLY A 34 16.83 -19.91 27.70
CA GLY A 34 17.96 -20.28 26.82
C GLY A 34 17.56 -20.75 25.43
N VAL A 35 16.26 -20.81 25.11
CA VAL A 35 15.77 -21.06 23.75
C VAL A 35 15.43 -19.73 23.09
N GLN A 36 16.12 -19.40 22.00
CA GLN A 36 15.81 -18.25 21.16
C GLN A 36 14.60 -18.59 20.28
N LYS A 37 13.44 -17.99 20.57
CA LYS A 37 12.24 -18.16 19.76
C LYS A 37 11.91 -16.84 19.06
N MET A 38 11.92 -16.86 17.73
CA MET A 38 11.46 -15.74 16.92
C MET A 38 9.96 -15.54 17.16
N VAL A 39 9.58 -14.35 17.65
CA VAL A 39 8.19 -14.03 17.99
C VAL A 39 7.50 -13.29 16.87
N ALA A 40 8.21 -12.35 16.22
CA ALA A 40 7.62 -11.52 15.18
C ALA A 40 8.64 -11.02 14.16
N VAL A 41 8.18 -10.87 12.92
CA VAL A 41 8.87 -10.07 11.90
C VAL A 41 8.36 -8.63 12.01
N VAL A 42 9.27 -7.67 12.19
CA VAL A 42 8.94 -6.24 12.14
C VAL A 42 9.45 -5.63 10.84
N TYR A 43 8.65 -4.71 10.29
CA TYR A 43 9.00 -4.00 9.06
C TYR A 43 9.62 -2.66 9.43
N VAL A 44 10.84 -2.45 8.96
CA VAL A 44 11.52 -1.16 8.98
C VAL A 44 11.45 -0.59 7.56
N VAL A 45 11.11 0.68 7.41
CA VAL A 45 11.14 1.36 6.10
C VAL A 45 12.21 2.42 6.08
N HIS A 46 13.13 2.30 5.15
CA HIS A 46 14.11 3.32 4.82
C HIS A 46 13.54 4.26 3.74
N LEU A 47 13.31 5.54 4.10
CA LEU A 47 12.73 6.54 3.21
C LEU A 47 13.80 7.16 2.30
N ALA A 48 13.68 6.94 0.99
CA ALA A 48 14.72 7.28 0.02
C ALA A 48 15.11 8.77 -0.02
N ARG A 49 14.16 9.68 0.28
CA ARG A 49 14.41 11.13 0.20
C ARG A 49 15.10 11.69 1.43
N THR A 50 14.66 11.28 2.62
CA THR A 50 15.12 11.84 3.89
C THR A 50 16.19 10.99 4.56
N GLN A 51 16.47 9.79 4.04
CA GLN A 51 17.33 8.78 4.66
C GLN A 51 16.88 8.39 6.07
N GLN A 52 15.62 8.68 6.42
CA GLN A 52 15.06 8.34 7.73
C GLN A 52 14.55 6.90 7.75
N PHE A 53 14.65 6.29 8.93
CA PHE A 53 14.06 4.99 9.22
C PHE A 53 12.71 5.16 9.93
N ARG A 54 11.76 4.32 9.55
CA ARG A 54 10.49 4.13 10.27
C ARG A 54 10.48 2.70 10.78
N ASN A 55 10.49 2.53 12.10
CA ASN A 55 10.51 1.21 12.74
C ASN A 55 9.09 0.73 13.01
N HIS A 56 8.92 -0.59 13.15
CA HIS A 56 7.65 -1.24 13.49
C HIS A 56 6.47 -0.81 12.60
N VAL A 57 6.72 -0.66 11.30
CA VAL A 57 5.70 -0.15 10.37
C VAL A 57 4.60 -1.21 10.15
N PRO A 58 3.33 -0.89 10.46
CA PRO A 58 2.23 -1.81 10.19
C PRO A 58 2.07 -2.08 8.69
N LEU A 59 1.66 -3.30 8.34
CA LEU A 59 1.47 -3.69 6.93
C LEU A 59 0.47 -2.82 6.18
N HIS A 60 -0.58 -2.32 6.85
CA HIS A 60 -1.59 -1.45 6.23
C HIS A 60 -1.06 -0.04 5.91
N HIS A 61 0.10 0.35 6.44
CA HIS A 61 0.81 1.57 6.02
C HIS A 61 1.76 1.33 4.84
N LEU A 62 1.86 0.11 4.33
CA LEU A 62 2.72 -0.24 3.20
C LEU A 62 1.87 -0.63 2.01
N ARG A 63 2.24 -0.13 0.83
CA ARG A 63 1.74 -0.65 -0.44
C ARG A 63 2.89 -0.84 -1.44
N LYS A 64 2.68 -1.71 -2.43
CA LYS A 64 3.53 -1.72 -3.62
C LYS A 64 3.38 -0.40 -4.36
N PRO A 65 4.45 0.14 -4.98
CA PRO A 65 4.33 1.28 -5.87
C PRO A 65 3.29 1.00 -6.95
N LEU A 66 2.53 2.04 -7.31
CA LEU A 66 1.56 1.95 -8.39
C LEU A 66 2.23 2.40 -9.69
N ASP A 67 2.24 1.50 -10.67
CA ASP A 67 2.78 1.73 -12.01
C ASP A 67 1.69 2.05 -13.05
N ALA A 68 2.12 2.47 -14.24
CA ALA A 68 1.24 2.74 -15.37
C ALA A 68 0.44 1.49 -15.77
N GLY A 69 -0.80 1.69 -16.22
CA GLY A 69 -1.75 0.63 -16.58
C GLY A 69 -2.52 0.03 -15.40
N HIS A 70 -2.16 0.31 -14.15
CA HIS A 70 -2.95 -0.16 -13.01
C HIS A 70 -4.34 0.50 -12.97
N LEU A 71 -5.35 -0.33 -12.73
CA LEU A 71 -6.70 0.10 -12.35
C LEU A 71 -6.70 0.59 -10.91
N ILE A 72 -7.18 1.83 -10.74
CA ILE A 72 -7.27 2.49 -9.45
C ILE A 72 -8.64 3.12 -9.28
N GLU A 73 -8.95 3.50 -8.05
CA GLU A 73 -10.01 4.44 -7.77
C GLU A 73 -9.39 5.75 -7.31
N VAL A 74 -9.94 6.86 -7.78
CA VAL A 74 -9.52 8.22 -7.46
C VAL A 74 -10.65 8.99 -6.80
N ARG A 75 -10.30 9.83 -5.83
CA ARG A 75 -11.19 10.80 -5.21
C ARG A 75 -10.63 12.21 -5.34
N ILE A 76 -11.32 13.06 -6.09
CA ILE A 76 -10.95 14.46 -6.35
C ILE A 76 -11.76 15.36 -5.42
N GLY A 77 -11.22 15.67 -4.25
CA GLY A 77 -11.89 16.48 -3.23
C GLY A 77 -12.46 15.66 -2.07
N PRO A 78 -12.67 16.27 -0.89
CA PRO A 78 -13.03 15.55 0.33
C PRO A 78 -14.43 14.93 0.29
N SER A 79 -15.39 15.58 -0.38
CA SER A 79 -16.80 15.16 -0.51
C SER A 79 -17.10 14.33 -1.76
N SER A 80 -16.11 14.12 -2.63
CA SER A 80 -16.31 13.38 -3.88
C SER A 80 -16.35 11.88 -3.62
N THR A 81 -17.08 11.17 -4.47
CA THR A 81 -17.08 9.71 -4.49
C THR A 81 -15.80 9.17 -5.12
N TRP A 82 -15.47 7.92 -4.81
CA TRP A 82 -14.38 7.20 -5.46
C TRP A 82 -14.83 6.82 -6.88
N LYS A 83 -14.04 7.22 -7.89
CA LYS A 83 -14.30 6.91 -9.30
C LYS A 83 -13.20 6.00 -9.86
N PRO A 84 -13.53 5.05 -10.74
CA PRO A 84 -12.51 4.25 -11.41
C PRO A 84 -11.65 5.12 -12.34
N ALA A 85 -10.36 4.82 -12.43
CA ALA A 85 -9.42 5.47 -13.33
C ALA A 85 -8.23 4.54 -13.63
N VAL A 86 -7.43 4.90 -14.64
CA VAL A 86 -6.22 4.17 -15.03
C VAL A 86 -5.00 5.07 -14.82
N ILE A 87 -3.93 4.54 -14.23
CA ILE A 87 -2.67 5.29 -14.14
C ILE A 87 -2.03 5.38 -15.53
N LYS A 88 -1.86 6.58 -16.08
CA LYS A 88 -1.04 6.80 -17.28
C LYS A 88 0.44 6.87 -16.93
N LYS A 89 0.79 7.60 -15.87
CA LYS A 89 2.18 7.82 -15.48
C LYS A 89 2.33 8.16 -14.01
N SER A 90 3.33 7.60 -13.35
CA SER A 90 3.81 8.10 -12.06
C SER A 90 4.76 9.27 -12.27
N GLN A 91 4.53 10.39 -11.58
CA GLN A 91 5.36 11.59 -11.69
C GLN A 91 6.12 11.83 -10.38
N PRO A 92 7.46 12.01 -10.44
CA PRO A 92 8.21 12.40 -9.25
C PRO A 92 7.81 13.83 -8.87
N GLY A 93 7.45 14.05 -7.60
CA GLY A 93 7.27 15.39 -7.04
C GLY A 93 8.32 15.70 -5.98
N LYS A 94 8.43 16.98 -5.58
CA LYS A 94 9.43 17.46 -4.60
C LYS A 94 9.29 16.78 -3.23
N THR A 95 8.05 16.57 -2.78
CA THR A 95 7.76 15.99 -1.47
C THR A 95 7.07 14.63 -1.59
N HIS A 96 6.15 14.51 -2.55
CA HIS A 96 5.31 13.32 -2.75
C HIS A 96 5.18 12.99 -4.22
N ARG A 97 4.84 11.73 -4.53
CA ARG A 97 4.55 11.30 -5.89
C ARG A 97 3.14 11.76 -6.29
N SER A 98 3.04 12.35 -7.48
CA SER A 98 1.77 12.56 -8.17
C SER A 98 1.57 11.51 -9.25
N TYR A 99 0.33 11.37 -9.67
CA TYR A 99 -0.08 10.39 -10.66
C TYR A 99 -0.91 11.09 -11.72
N LEU A 100 -0.49 10.94 -12.97
CA LEU A 100 -1.30 11.29 -14.13
C LEU A 100 -2.23 10.11 -14.40
N LEU A 101 -3.53 10.38 -14.42
CA LEU A 101 -4.59 9.41 -14.58
C LEU A 101 -5.39 9.68 -15.86
N ASP A 102 -5.90 8.60 -16.45
CA ASP A 102 -7.08 8.65 -17.32
C ASP A 102 -8.32 8.55 -16.44
N LEU A 103 -9.11 9.61 -16.38
CA LEU A 103 -10.40 9.63 -15.68
C LEU A 103 -11.48 10.02 -16.69
N GLU A 104 -12.29 9.03 -17.09
CA GLU A 104 -13.42 9.25 -18.01
C GLU A 104 -12.99 9.94 -19.34
N GLY A 105 -11.79 9.60 -19.85
CA GLY A 105 -11.22 10.18 -21.08
C GLY A 105 -10.50 11.51 -20.89
N SER A 106 -10.43 12.03 -19.65
CA SER A 106 -9.71 13.25 -19.31
C SER A 106 -8.46 12.98 -18.50
N ASP A 107 -7.39 13.72 -18.80
CA ASP A 107 -6.13 13.63 -18.06
C ASP A 107 -6.18 14.44 -16.77
N VAL A 108 -5.99 13.77 -15.64
CA VAL A 108 -6.00 14.43 -14.31
C VAL A 108 -4.75 14.05 -13.54
N THR A 109 -4.06 15.05 -12.96
CA THR A 109 -2.94 14.82 -12.04
C THR A 109 -3.40 14.92 -10.60
N VAL A 110 -3.18 13.86 -9.81
CA VAL A 110 -3.59 13.80 -8.40
C VAL A 110 -2.46 13.34 -7.48
N PRO A 111 -2.49 13.68 -6.18
CA PRO A 111 -1.55 13.13 -5.21
C PRO A 111 -1.83 11.64 -4.96
N GLY A 112 -0.80 10.90 -4.55
CA GLY A 112 -0.94 9.48 -4.23
C GLY A 112 -1.96 9.16 -3.11
N SER A 113 -2.29 10.13 -2.25
CA SER A 113 -3.31 10.01 -1.19
C SER A 113 -4.75 10.07 -1.72
N SER A 114 -4.94 10.59 -2.92
CA SER A 114 -6.24 10.62 -3.61
C SER A 114 -6.53 9.35 -4.40
N ILE A 115 -5.62 8.37 -4.41
CA ILE A 115 -5.79 7.12 -5.14
C ILE A 115 -5.67 5.90 -4.23
N ARG A 116 -6.47 4.88 -4.55
CA ARG A 116 -6.37 3.53 -3.98
C ARG A 116 -6.47 2.50 -5.09
N ARG A 117 -5.94 1.29 -4.87
CA ARG A 117 -6.05 0.21 -5.85
C ARG A 117 -7.51 -0.16 -6.04
N HIS A 118 -7.96 -0.25 -7.30
CA HIS A 118 -9.26 -0.82 -7.61
C HIS A 118 -9.08 -2.34 -7.70
N LEU A 119 -9.91 -3.07 -6.98
CA LEU A 119 -9.96 -4.52 -7.05
C LEU A 119 -11.37 -4.88 -7.53
N PRO A 120 -11.55 -5.17 -8.83
CA PRO A 120 -12.87 -5.48 -9.37
C PRO A 120 -13.53 -6.64 -8.62
N ALA A 121 -14.86 -6.64 -8.56
CA ALA A 121 -15.60 -7.83 -8.12
C ALA A 121 -15.17 -9.06 -8.94
N GLU A 122 -15.22 -10.21 -8.30
CA GLU A 122 -14.76 -11.50 -8.83
C GLU A 122 -13.25 -11.61 -9.11
N SER A 123 -12.46 -10.56 -8.83
CA SER A 123 -11.01 -10.65 -8.96
C SER A 123 -10.40 -11.57 -7.91
N GLN A 124 -9.49 -12.43 -8.35
CA GLN A 124 -8.70 -13.27 -7.46
C GLN A 124 -7.66 -12.44 -6.72
N VAL A 125 -7.61 -12.58 -5.40
CA VAL A 125 -6.65 -11.88 -4.54
C VAL A 125 -5.96 -12.86 -3.61
N SER A 126 -4.79 -12.45 -3.11
CA SER A 126 -4.10 -13.14 -2.02
C SER A 126 -3.99 -12.19 -0.84
N VAL A 127 -4.50 -12.61 0.31
CA VAL A 127 -4.49 -11.84 1.56
C VAL A 127 -3.49 -12.48 2.50
N TYR A 128 -2.62 -11.67 3.09
CA TYR A 128 -1.69 -12.15 4.11
C TYR A 128 -2.36 -12.07 5.48
N GLY A 129 -2.69 -13.23 6.06
CA GLY A 129 -3.39 -13.36 7.35
C GLY A 129 -2.48 -13.34 8.58
N GLY A 130 -1.21 -12.96 8.43
CA GLY A 130 -0.21 -12.98 9.51
C GLY A 130 0.73 -14.18 9.44
N PRO A 131 1.72 -14.28 10.36
CA PRO A 131 2.78 -15.29 10.30
C PRO A 131 2.27 -16.73 10.45
N THR A 132 1.24 -16.95 11.26
CA THR A 132 0.65 -18.29 11.48
C THR A 132 -0.23 -18.74 10.33
N VAL A 133 -0.97 -17.81 9.72
CA VAL A 133 -1.97 -18.10 8.67
C VAL A 133 -1.33 -18.08 7.27
N GLY A 134 -0.35 -17.22 7.05
CA GLY A 134 0.32 -17.06 5.76
C GLY A 134 -0.54 -16.37 4.71
N TRP A 135 -0.30 -16.69 3.44
CA TRP A 135 -1.07 -16.18 2.31
C TRP A 135 -2.29 -17.06 2.04
N GLN A 136 -3.47 -16.46 2.01
CA GLN A 136 -4.73 -17.12 1.66
C GLN A 136 -5.27 -16.56 0.35
N ARG A 137 -5.75 -17.45 -0.52
CA ARG A 137 -6.46 -17.06 -1.74
C ARG A 137 -7.89 -16.66 -1.39
N GLY A 138 -8.38 -15.63 -2.06
CA GLY A 138 -9.76 -15.18 -1.95
C GLY A 138 -10.25 -14.58 -3.26
N VAL A 139 -11.53 -14.25 -3.28
CA VAL A 139 -12.20 -13.56 -4.39
C VAL A 139 -12.86 -12.31 -3.81
N ILE A 140 -12.69 -11.17 -4.48
CA ILE A 140 -13.37 -9.95 -4.09
C ILE A 140 -14.85 -10.10 -4.41
N ARG A 141 -15.71 -10.04 -3.40
CA ARG A 141 -17.15 -10.04 -3.60
C ARG A 141 -17.64 -8.61 -3.69
N ASP A 142 -18.59 -8.37 -4.59
CA ASP A 142 -19.34 -7.13 -4.59
C ASP A 142 -20.17 -7.06 -3.30
N MET A 143 -20.09 -5.95 -2.57
CA MET A 143 -20.89 -5.73 -1.36
C MET A 143 -22.29 -5.16 -1.67
N MET A 144 -22.65 -5.03 -2.95
CA MET A 144 -23.95 -4.48 -3.42
C MET A 144 -25.14 -5.46 -3.33
N GLN A 145 -25.11 -6.50 -2.50
CA GLN A 145 -26.29 -7.36 -2.26
C GLN A 145 -26.51 -7.56 -0.75
N GLY A 146 -27.03 -6.51 -0.13
CA GLY A 146 -27.60 -6.53 1.22
C GLY A 146 -28.91 -5.75 1.25
N SER A 147 -29.81 -6.05 0.31
CA SER A 147 -31.21 -5.63 0.38
C SER A 147 -32.01 -6.75 1.01
N THR A 148 -32.19 -6.69 2.33
CA THR A 148 -33.23 -7.41 3.07
C THR A 148 -33.84 -6.47 4.07
#